data_AF-A0AA91KUA0-F1
#
_entry.id   AF-A0AA91KUA0-F1
#
_cell.length_a   1.000
_cell.length_b   1.000
_cell.length_c   1.000
_cell.angle_alpha   90.00
_cell.angle_beta   90.00
_cell.angle_gamma   90.00
#
_symmetry.space_group_name_H-M   'P 1'
#
loop_
_entity.id
_entity.type
_entity.pdbx_description
1 polymer ?
#
loop_
_entity_poly.entity_id
_entity_poly.type
_entity_poly.pdbx_seq_one_letter_code
_entity_poly.pdbx_strand_id
1 'polypeptide(L)'
;MNSHQGNFVRASMIEAAPAPIQTGGLAYWLRKNLFATPKDTALTIISLLVLAWLVPPAVQWLFIDAAWTGGGRGVCATVAQGGSQPDGWSGACWAFVNAKFDQFLFGRYPIEERWRPALVGILFILFLTPMLIPKVPYKNINAILLLVVLPILALILLPGGWFGLPFVETPLWGGLMVTLVLSFVGIAVSLPLGILLALGRRSTMPVIKMLCTFFIEVVRGIPLITVLFMASVMLPLFLPQGVTFDKFLRALIGVSFFASAYMAEVVRGGLQAIGKGQYEGADSLGLSYWQKMNLIVLPQALKLVIPGIVNTFIGLFKDTSLVSIIGMFDLLGIVRLNFSDANWASAVTPISGLIFAGFIFWLFCFGMSRYSGFMERVLDTSHKR
;
A
#
# COMPACT_ATOMS: atom_id res chain seq x y z
N MET A 1 -60.66 12.71 -49.17
CA MET A 1 -59.87 13.68 -49.96
C MET A 1 -59.51 14.81 -49.01
N ASN A 2 -58.26 15.15 -48.66
CA ASN A 2 -56.96 14.85 -49.22
C ASN A 2 -55.90 14.73 -48.11
N SER A 3 -54.96 13.84 -48.37
CA SER A 3 -53.70 13.58 -47.69
C SER A 3 -52.76 14.78 -47.70
N HIS A 4 -52.20 15.16 -46.55
CA HIS A 4 -50.91 15.83 -46.49
C HIS A 4 -49.91 14.95 -45.73
N GLN A 5 -49.21 14.12 -46.51
CA GLN A 5 -47.94 13.50 -46.12
C GLN A 5 -46.92 14.62 -45.90
N GLY A 6 -46.52 14.85 -44.65
CA GLY A 6 -45.32 15.63 -44.35
C GLY A 6 -44.10 14.76 -44.65
N ASN A 7 -43.53 14.90 -45.84
CA ASN A 7 -42.26 14.29 -46.21
C ASN A 7 -41.16 14.79 -45.27
N PHE A 8 -40.66 13.93 -44.37
CA PHE A 8 -39.49 14.19 -43.52
C PHE A 8 -38.16 14.00 -44.27
N VAL A 9 -38.12 14.31 -45.57
CA VAL A 9 -36.93 14.16 -46.40
C VAL A 9 -36.54 15.51 -46.97
N ARG A 10 -35.33 15.96 -46.63
CA ARG A 10 -34.80 17.28 -47.00
C ARG A 10 -34.49 17.34 -48.50
N ALA A 11 -34.90 18.41 -49.17
CA ALA A 11 -34.76 18.58 -50.62
C ALA A 11 -33.40 19.15 -51.09
N SER A 12 -32.51 19.56 -50.17
CA SER A 12 -31.20 20.11 -50.51
C SER A 12 -30.13 19.67 -49.51
N MET A 13 -28.92 19.42 -50.03
CA MET A 13 -27.73 19.14 -49.23
C MET A 13 -27.34 20.40 -48.44
N ILE A 14 -27.01 20.23 -47.16
CA ILE A 14 -26.46 21.30 -46.32
C ILE A 14 -25.06 21.62 -46.83
N GLU A 15 -24.71 22.90 -46.95
CA GLU A 15 -23.33 23.30 -47.23
C GLU A 15 -22.39 22.71 -46.18
N ALA A 16 -21.24 22.19 -46.63
CA ALA A 16 -20.25 21.62 -45.73
C ALA A 16 -19.80 22.69 -44.73
N ALA A 17 -20.18 22.53 -43.46
CA ALA A 17 -19.66 23.37 -42.40
C ALA A 17 -18.13 23.28 -42.39
N PRO A 18 -17.41 24.39 -42.16
CA PRO A 18 -15.96 24.35 -42.06
C PRO A 18 -15.55 23.30 -41.02
N ALA A 19 -14.51 22.53 -41.32
CA ALA A 19 -14.00 21.52 -40.40
C ALA A 19 -13.79 22.18 -39.03
N PRO A 20 -14.33 21.62 -37.93
CA PRO A 20 -14.23 22.25 -36.62
C PRO A 20 -12.76 22.53 -36.33
N ILE A 21 -12.46 23.78 -35.97
CA ILE A 21 -11.11 24.21 -35.58
C ILE A 21 -10.63 23.23 -34.52
N GLN A 22 -9.54 22.52 -34.83
CA GLN A 22 -9.00 21.35 -34.13
C GLN A 22 -9.52 21.19 -32.69
N THR A 23 -10.39 20.20 -32.49
CA THR A 23 -10.85 19.72 -31.17
C THR A 23 -9.75 18.97 -30.40
N GLY A 24 -8.49 19.17 -30.80
CA GLY A 24 -7.30 18.56 -30.25
C GLY A 24 -6.12 19.52 -30.31
N GLY A 25 -5.15 19.32 -29.42
CA GLY A 25 -3.98 20.18 -29.27
C GLY A 25 -3.83 20.74 -27.86
N LEU A 26 -2.61 21.15 -27.52
CA LEU A 26 -2.26 21.63 -26.18
C LEU A 26 -3.13 22.83 -25.77
N ALA A 27 -3.37 23.79 -26.68
CA ALA A 27 -4.15 24.99 -26.40
C ALA A 27 -5.63 24.68 -26.12
N TYR A 28 -6.24 23.76 -26.86
CA TYR A 28 -7.61 23.30 -26.61
C TYR A 28 -7.70 22.54 -25.28
N TRP A 29 -6.71 21.69 -24.98
CA TRP A 29 -6.62 20.98 -23.70
C TRP A 29 -6.50 21.94 -22.51
N LEU A 30 -5.65 22.97 -22.61
CA LEU A 30 -5.47 23.99 -21.57
C LEU A 30 -6.77 24.77 -21.34
N ARG A 31 -7.41 25.26 -22.41
CA ARG A 31 -8.72 25.95 -22.29
C ARG A 31 -9.80 25.05 -21.69
N LYS A 32 -9.84 23.77 -22.07
CA LYS A 32 -10.88 22.84 -21.62
C LYS A 32 -10.67 22.32 -20.20
N ASN A 33 -9.42 22.14 -19.74
CA ASN A 33 -9.14 21.53 -18.44
C ASN A 33 -8.71 22.52 -17.35
N LEU A 34 -8.07 23.64 -17.71
CA LEU A 34 -7.55 24.62 -16.74
C LEU A 34 -8.35 25.93 -16.73
N PHE A 35 -8.86 26.35 -17.88
CA PHE A 35 -9.49 27.67 -18.05
C PHE A 35 -10.94 27.59 -18.55
N ALA A 36 -11.65 26.51 -18.23
CA ALA A 36 -12.99 26.26 -18.76
C ALA A 36 -14.04 27.24 -18.21
N THR A 37 -13.92 27.60 -16.93
CA THR A 37 -14.77 28.59 -16.27
C THR A 37 -13.94 29.67 -15.56
N PRO A 38 -14.52 30.83 -15.20
CA PRO A 38 -13.84 31.84 -14.40
C PRO A 38 -13.34 31.31 -13.06
N LYS A 39 -14.07 30.37 -12.44
CA LYS A 39 -13.66 29.70 -11.20
C LYS A 39 -12.45 28.78 -11.42
N ASP A 40 -12.44 28.00 -12.49
CA ASP A 40 -11.30 27.13 -12.84
C ASP A 40 -10.05 27.94 -13.17
N THR A 41 -10.24 29.10 -13.81
CA THR A 41 -9.16 30.06 -14.10
C THR A 41 -8.56 30.61 -12.82
N ALA A 42 -9.40 31.05 -11.87
CA ALA A 42 -8.94 31.51 -10.56
C ALA A 42 -8.22 30.40 -9.79
N LEU A 43 -8.77 29.18 -9.74
CA LEU A 43 -8.14 28.04 -9.09
C LEU A 43 -6.80 27.66 -9.74
N THR A 44 -6.72 27.70 -11.07
CA THR A 44 -5.47 27.43 -11.80
C THR A 44 -4.41 28.47 -11.46
N ILE A 45 -4.76 29.77 -11.48
CA ILE A 45 -3.82 30.85 -11.13
C ILE A 45 -3.35 30.69 -9.68
N ILE A 46 -4.26 30.47 -8.72
CA ILE A 46 -3.91 30.24 -7.32
C ILE A 46 -2.99 29.03 -7.18
N SER A 47 -3.30 27.92 -7.86
CA SER A 47 -2.47 26.71 -7.82
C SER A 47 -1.08 26.95 -8.38
N LEU A 48 -0.96 27.70 -9.49
CA LEU A 48 0.33 28.08 -10.06
C LEU A 48 1.13 29.01 -9.14
N LEU A 49 0.48 29.97 -8.47
CA LEU A 49 1.12 30.85 -7.49
C LEU A 49 1.62 30.06 -6.27
N VAL A 50 0.82 29.11 -5.77
CA VAL A 50 1.22 28.22 -4.67
C VAL A 50 2.41 27.34 -5.08
N LEU A 51 2.39 26.77 -6.29
CA LEU A 51 3.52 26.00 -6.80
C LEU A 51 4.78 26.86 -6.98
N ALA A 52 4.64 28.08 -7.51
CA ALA A 52 5.75 29.02 -7.65
C ALA A 52 6.33 29.48 -6.31
N TRP A 53 5.51 29.51 -5.25
CA TRP A 53 5.97 29.82 -3.89
C TRP A 53 6.60 28.62 -3.17
N LEU A 54 6.07 27.40 -3.39
CA LEU A 54 6.48 26.19 -2.66
C LEU A 54 7.65 25.45 -3.33
N VAL A 55 7.64 25.32 -4.66
CA VAL A 55 8.58 24.45 -5.39
C VAL A 55 10.01 25.00 -5.35
N PRO A 56 10.28 26.30 -5.63
CA PRO A 56 11.66 26.82 -5.59
C PRO A 56 12.38 26.63 -4.25
N PRO A 57 11.81 27.00 -3.08
CA PRO A 57 12.50 26.77 -1.81
C PRO A 57 12.63 25.27 -1.49
N ALA A 58 11.67 24.44 -1.90
CA ALA A 58 11.79 22.99 -1.74
C ALA A 58 12.95 22.42 -2.57
N VAL A 59 13.11 22.86 -3.82
CA VAL A 59 14.23 22.43 -4.70
C VAL A 59 15.56 22.93 -4.17
N GLN A 60 15.63 24.17 -3.69
CA GLN A 60 16.82 24.73 -3.04
C GLN A 60 17.24 23.87 -1.85
N TRP A 61 16.30 23.63 -0.93
CA TRP A 61 16.56 22.84 0.27
C TRP A 61 16.92 21.37 -0.03
N LEU A 62 16.22 20.74 -0.98
CA LEU A 62 16.40 19.32 -1.30
C LEU A 62 17.68 19.01 -2.07
N PHE A 63 18.09 19.91 -2.98
CA PHE A 63 19.12 19.58 -3.97
C PHE A 63 20.29 20.56 -3.99
N ILE A 64 20.03 21.86 -3.86
CA ILE A 64 21.04 22.90 -4.08
C ILE A 64 21.85 23.12 -2.79
N ASP A 65 21.17 23.42 -1.69
CA ASP A 65 21.81 23.67 -0.39
C ASP A 65 22.07 22.36 0.38
N ALA A 66 21.80 21.20 -0.22
CA ALA A 66 21.87 19.91 0.44
C ALA A 66 23.31 19.43 0.71
N ALA A 67 23.51 18.82 1.87
CA ALA A 67 24.74 18.15 2.26
C ALA A 67 24.73 16.68 1.81
N TRP A 68 25.44 16.37 0.72
CA TRP A 68 25.40 15.06 0.05
C TRP A 68 26.31 13.99 0.66
N THR A 69 27.51 14.38 1.09
CA THR A 69 28.54 13.46 1.61
C THR A 69 29.15 14.03 2.88
N GLY A 70 29.59 13.18 3.80
CA GLY A 70 30.16 13.63 5.08
C GLY A 70 30.39 12.48 6.06
N GLY A 71 31.31 12.69 7.00
CA GLY A 71 31.67 11.70 8.03
C GLY A 71 30.92 11.82 9.36
N GLY A 72 30.07 12.83 9.54
CA GLY A 72 29.32 13.03 10.78
C GLY A 72 28.53 14.34 10.82
N ARG A 73 27.96 14.65 11.99
CA ARG A 73 27.04 15.79 12.20
C ARG A 73 27.58 17.15 11.76
N GLY A 74 28.89 17.37 11.82
CA GLY A 74 29.49 18.67 11.51
C GLY A 74 29.14 19.18 10.10
N VAL A 75 28.94 18.27 9.15
CA VAL A 75 28.61 18.62 7.77
C VAL A 75 27.17 19.12 7.61
N CYS A 76 26.28 18.78 8.55
CA CYS A 76 24.88 19.18 8.54
C CYS A 76 24.51 20.12 9.70
N ALA A 77 25.50 20.57 10.46
CA ALA A 77 25.34 21.49 11.57
C ALA A 77 25.92 22.85 11.20
N THR A 78 25.28 23.92 11.65
CA THR A 78 25.83 25.28 11.48
C THR A 78 27.02 25.52 12.40
N VAL A 79 27.81 26.56 12.15
CA VAL A 79 28.92 26.97 13.03
C VAL A 79 28.43 27.20 14.47
N ALA A 80 27.28 27.85 14.65
CA ALA A 80 26.64 27.99 15.97
C ALA A 80 26.27 26.65 16.65
N GLN A 81 26.10 25.57 15.88
CA GLN A 81 25.81 24.21 16.36
C GLN A 81 27.08 23.33 16.46
N GLY A 82 28.27 23.91 16.24
CA GLY A 82 29.55 23.22 16.23
C GLY A 82 29.85 22.45 14.94
N GLY A 83 29.30 22.89 13.80
CA GLY A 83 29.55 22.32 12.48
C GLY A 83 30.26 23.25 11.50
N SER A 84 30.21 22.91 10.21
CA SER A 84 30.92 23.62 9.13
C SER A 84 30.01 24.50 8.27
N GLN A 85 28.69 24.45 8.45
CA GLN A 85 27.75 25.21 7.63
C GLN A 85 27.59 26.66 8.14
N PRO A 86 27.40 27.65 7.25
CA PRO A 86 27.19 29.02 7.68
C PRO A 86 25.94 29.16 8.55
N ASP A 87 25.93 30.14 9.45
CA ASP A 87 24.76 30.39 10.29
C ASP A 87 23.55 30.80 9.45
N GLY A 88 22.39 30.21 9.73
CA GLY A 88 21.19 30.36 8.91
C GLY A 88 21.07 29.35 7.76
N TRP A 89 22.08 28.51 7.53
CA TRP A 89 21.97 27.42 6.56
C TRP A 89 20.89 26.41 6.98
N SER A 90 20.04 26.05 6.01
CA SER A 90 19.07 24.97 6.16
C SER A 90 18.97 24.23 4.83
N GLY A 91 19.64 23.08 4.74
CA GLY A 91 19.58 22.19 3.59
C GLY A 91 19.36 20.74 4.03
N ALA A 92 18.95 19.89 3.09
CA ALA A 92 18.78 18.47 3.35
C ALA A 92 20.12 17.81 3.71
N CYS A 93 20.13 16.98 4.75
CA CYS A 93 21.30 16.19 5.15
C CYS A 93 21.23 14.79 4.54
N TRP A 94 21.56 14.66 3.25
CA TRP A 94 21.64 13.35 2.59
C TRP A 94 22.82 12.50 3.07
N ALA A 95 23.88 13.13 3.57
CA ALA A 95 24.99 12.44 4.23
C ALA A 95 24.52 11.56 5.40
N PHE A 96 23.58 12.05 6.21
CA PHE A 96 22.94 11.27 7.28
C PHE A 96 22.14 10.09 6.73
N VAL A 97 21.32 10.34 5.71
CA VAL A 97 20.48 9.30 5.10
C VAL A 97 21.35 8.19 4.52
N ASN A 98 22.44 8.53 3.84
CA ASN A 98 23.40 7.58 3.30
C ASN A 98 24.13 6.80 4.41
N ALA A 99 24.58 7.48 5.47
CA ALA A 99 25.26 6.83 6.59
C ALA A 99 24.35 5.87 7.38
N LYS A 100 23.04 6.12 7.38
CA LYS A 100 22.05 5.30 8.10
C LYS A 100 21.19 4.43 7.20
N PHE A 101 21.50 4.37 5.91
CA PHE A 101 20.67 3.67 4.91
C PHE A 101 20.43 2.21 5.28
N ASP A 102 21.47 1.45 5.63
CA ASP A 102 21.33 0.04 6.02
C ASP A 102 20.47 -0.12 7.28
N GLN A 103 20.59 0.82 8.22
CA GLN A 103 19.78 0.82 9.43
C GLN A 103 18.32 1.14 9.09
N PHE A 104 18.06 2.00 8.10
CA PHE A 104 16.71 2.25 7.59
C PHE A 104 16.11 1.04 6.86
N LEU A 105 16.93 0.20 6.23
CA LEU A 105 16.48 -1.03 5.58
C LEU A 105 16.23 -2.17 6.57
N PHE A 106 17.19 -2.46 7.44
CA PHE A 106 17.20 -3.68 8.26
C PHE A 106 16.97 -3.43 9.75
N GLY A 107 16.89 -2.17 10.20
CA GLY A 107 16.81 -1.86 11.62
C GLY A 107 18.13 -2.09 12.34
N ARG A 108 18.05 -2.62 13.56
CA ARG A 108 19.22 -2.95 14.39
C ARG A 108 19.71 -4.39 14.17
N TYR A 109 19.33 -5.01 13.06
CA TYR A 109 19.72 -6.37 12.73
C TYR A 109 21.26 -6.47 12.65
N PRO A 110 21.89 -7.49 13.28
CA PRO A 110 23.33 -7.65 13.32
C PRO A 110 23.95 -7.62 11.93
N ILE A 111 25.06 -6.89 11.76
CA ILE A 111 25.67 -6.60 10.46
C ILE A 111 26.02 -7.89 9.72
N GLU A 112 26.66 -8.84 10.40
CA GLU A 112 27.07 -10.13 9.85
C GLU A 112 25.90 -10.99 9.36
N GLU A 113 24.69 -10.73 9.85
CA GLU A 113 23.50 -11.53 9.54
C GLU A 113 22.53 -10.82 8.59
N ARG A 114 22.85 -9.59 8.14
CA ARG A 114 21.98 -8.81 7.22
C ARG A 114 21.76 -9.48 5.87
N TRP A 115 22.61 -10.42 5.48
CA TRP A 115 22.40 -11.23 4.27
C TRP A 115 21.07 -12.01 4.34
N ARG A 116 20.58 -12.37 5.53
CA ARG A 116 19.31 -13.09 5.73
C ARG A 116 18.10 -12.26 5.30
N PRO A 117 17.83 -11.07 5.87
CA PRO A 117 16.74 -10.24 5.40
C PRO A 117 16.95 -9.70 3.98
N ALA A 118 18.20 -9.49 3.55
CA ALA A 118 18.48 -9.15 2.16
C ALA A 118 18.05 -10.28 1.21
N LEU A 119 18.35 -11.54 1.55
CA LEU A 119 17.93 -12.70 0.77
C LEU A 119 16.40 -12.83 0.72
N VAL A 120 15.70 -12.66 1.85
CA VAL A 120 14.22 -12.64 1.87
C VAL A 120 13.69 -11.53 0.95
N GLY A 121 14.28 -10.34 1.00
CA GLY A 121 13.90 -9.22 0.12
C GLY A 121 14.14 -9.51 -1.37
N ILE A 122 15.26 -10.13 -1.70
CA ILE A 122 15.59 -10.53 -3.08
C ILE A 122 14.59 -11.59 -3.57
N LEU A 123 14.30 -12.62 -2.76
CA LEU A 123 13.33 -13.65 -3.09
C LEU A 123 11.90 -13.09 -3.20
N PHE A 124 11.55 -12.12 -2.35
CA PHE A 124 10.29 -11.40 -2.45
C PHE A 124 10.15 -10.71 -3.81
N ILE A 125 11.16 -9.96 -4.25
CA ILE A 125 11.16 -9.30 -5.57
C ILE A 125 11.13 -10.36 -6.68
N LEU A 126 11.96 -11.40 -6.58
CA LEU A 126 12.06 -12.47 -7.58
C LEU A 126 10.72 -13.17 -7.82
N PHE A 127 9.94 -13.44 -6.76
CA PHE A 127 8.63 -14.08 -6.88
C PHE A 127 7.50 -13.08 -7.19
N LEU A 128 7.63 -11.82 -6.75
CA LEU A 128 6.65 -10.77 -7.04
C LEU A 128 6.70 -10.33 -8.51
N THR A 129 7.87 -10.12 -9.10
CA THR A 129 8.01 -9.65 -10.49
C THR A 129 7.25 -10.50 -11.52
N PRO A 130 7.38 -11.83 -11.57
CA PRO A 130 6.60 -12.66 -12.49
C PRO A 130 5.10 -12.66 -12.18
N MET A 131 4.70 -12.40 -10.92
CA MET A 131 3.30 -12.18 -10.55
C MET A 131 2.72 -10.91 -11.16
N LEU A 132 3.54 -9.84 -11.21
CA LEU A 132 3.14 -8.55 -11.75
C LEU A 132 3.07 -8.50 -13.28
N ILE A 133 3.67 -9.46 -13.99
CA ILE A 133 3.69 -9.47 -15.46
C ILE A 133 2.56 -10.37 -15.98
N PRO A 134 1.54 -9.83 -16.69
CA PRO A 134 0.40 -10.63 -17.14
C PRO A 134 0.75 -11.82 -18.03
N LYS A 135 1.81 -11.70 -18.83
CA LYS A 135 2.22 -12.64 -19.88
C LYS A 135 2.99 -13.86 -19.37
N VAL A 136 3.43 -13.89 -18.12
CA VAL A 136 4.27 -14.98 -17.59
C VAL A 136 3.43 -16.23 -17.33
N PRO A 137 3.85 -17.43 -17.79
CA PRO A 137 3.14 -18.69 -17.54
C PRO A 137 3.28 -19.16 -16.09
N TYR A 138 2.50 -20.17 -15.70
CA TYR A 138 2.57 -20.86 -14.38
C TYR A 138 2.33 -19.98 -13.14
N LYS A 139 1.43 -19.00 -13.25
CA LYS A 139 1.10 -18.08 -12.14
C LYS A 139 0.68 -18.79 -10.85
N ASN A 140 -0.02 -19.92 -10.94
CA ASN A 140 -0.47 -20.64 -9.74
C ASN A 140 0.72 -21.13 -8.90
N ILE A 141 1.78 -21.65 -9.54
CA ILE A 141 2.99 -22.09 -8.84
C ILE A 141 3.69 -20.89 -8.21
N ASN A 142 3.84 -19.80 -8.97
CA ASN A 142 4.46 -18.60 -8.45
C ASN A 142 3.65 -17.96 -7.30
N ALA A 143 2.32 -18.09 -7.30
CA ALA A 143 1.47 -17.66 -6.20
C ALA A 143 1.75 -18.45 -4.92
N ILE A 144 1.93 -19.78 -5.04
CA ILE A 144 2.26 -20.64 -3.91
C ILE A 144 3.66 -20.30 -3.38
N LEU A 145 4.64 -20.09 -4.26
CA LEU A 145 5.98 -19.68 -3.88
C LEU A 145 5.98 -18.35 -3.11
N LEU A 146 5.24 -17.36 -3.62
CA LEU A 146 5.16 -16.03 -3.03
C LEU A 146 4.34 -16.00 -1.73
N LEU A 147 3.13 -16.58 -1.72
CA LEU A 147 2.18 -16.42 -0.61
C LEU A 147 2.32 -17.48 0.50
N VAL A 148 2.98 -18.60 0.22
CA VAL A 148 3.11 -19.71 1.19
C VAL A 148 4.57 -19.99 1.49
N VAL A 149 5.38 -20.30 0.47
CA VAL A 149 6.76 -20.74 0.69
C VAL A 149 7.63 -19.60 1.24
N LEU A 150 7.50 -18.39 0.68
CA LEU A 150 8.30 -17.25 1.11
C LEU A 150 8.02 -16.82 2.57
N PRO A 151 6.77 -16.69 3.05
CA PRO A 151 6.50 -16.46 4.47
C PRO A 151 7.08 -17.53 5.38
N ILE A 152 6.95 -18.82 5.01
CA ILE A 152 7.52 -19.93 5.78
C ILE A 152 9.05 -19.82 5.83
N LEU A 153 9.69 -19.53 4.68
CA LEU A 153 11.13 -19.31 4.60
C LEU A 153 11.57 -18.12 5.46
N ALA A 154 10.81 -17.02 5.44
CA ALA A 154 11.09 -15.84 6.25
C ALA A 154 10.98 -16.13 7.76
N LEU A 155 10.01 -16.97 8.17
CA LEU A 155 9.86 -17.41 9.57
C LEU A 155 11.03 -18.26 10.06
N ILE A 156 11.71 -18.98 9.15
CA ILE A 156 12.89 -19.78 9.49
C ILE A 156 14.16 -18.92 9.45
N LEU A 157 14.32 -18.12 8.39
CA LEU A 157 15.56 -17.41 8.10
C LEU A 157 15.73 -16.14 8.95
N LEU A 158 14.68 -15.35 9.17
CA LEU A 158 14.80 -14.07 9.88
C LEU A 158 15.10 -14.24 11.38
N PRO A 159 14.44 -15.14 12.14
CA PRO A 159 14.81 -15.38 13.53
C PRO A 159 16.11 -16.17 13.65
N GLY A 160 16.40 -17.08 12.73
CA GLY A 160 17.49 -18.04 12.91
C GLY A 160 17.19 -19.02 14.06
N GLY A 161 18.25 -19.60 14.64
CA GLY A 161 18.14 -20.66 15.66
C GLY A 161 18.01 -22.07 15.10
N TRP A 162 17.91 -22.20 13.78
CA TRP A 162 17.84 -23.47 13.06
C TRP A 162 19.07 -23.62 12.16
N PHE A 163 19.51 -24.85 11.90
CA PHE A 163 20.61 -25.15 10.97
C PHE A 163 21.95 -24.45 11.30
N GLY A 164 22.22 -24.19 12.58
CA GLY A 164 23.46 -23.53 13.03
C GLY A 164 23.47 -22.01 12.89
N LEU A 165 22.35 -21.40 12.47
CA LEU A 165 22.21 -19.95 12.40
C LEU A 165 22.03 -19.35 13.81
N PRO A 166 22.79 -18.31 14.21
CA PRO A 166 22.52 -17.60 15.46
C PRO A 166 21.11 -17.02 15.48
N PHE A 167 20.49 -17.11 16.66
CA PHE A 167 19.16 -16.55 16.90
C PHE A 167 19.25 -15.03 17.03
N VAL A 168 18.45 -14.32 16.25
CA VAL A 168 18.34 -12.86 16.28
C VAL A 168 16.98 -12.48 16.85
N GLU A 169 17.02 -11.84 18.02
CA GLU A 169 15.80 -11.42 18.71
C GLU A 169 15.00 -10.41 17.89
N THR A 170 13.69 -10.55 17.90
CA THR A 170 12.75 -9.67 17.18
C THR A 170 12.81 -8.18 17.57
N PRO A 171 13.22 -7.75 18.79
CA PRO A 171 13.37 -6.32 19.08
C PRO A 171 14.51 -5.65 18.29
N LEU A 172 15.44 -6.43 17.74
CA LEU A 172 16.50 -5.93 16.87
C LEU A 172 16.01 -5.71 15.43
N TRP A 173 14.88 -6.30 15.07
CA TRP A 173 14.32 -6.16 13.73
C TRP A 173 13.75 -4.76 13.54
N GLY A 174 13.92 -4.22 12.34
CA GLY A 174 13.30 -2.94 12.04
C GLY A 174 13.39 -2.48 10.60
N GLY A 175 13.07 -1.22 10.41
CA GLY A 175 13.18 -0.53 9.13
C GLY A 175 12.20 -1.03 8.07
N LEU A 176 12.57 -0.82 6.81
CA LEU A 176 11.77 -1.21 5.65
C LEU A 176 11.48 -2.71 5.64
N MET A 177 12.40 -3.55 6.15
CA MET A 177 12.17 -4.99 6.30
C MET A 177 10.90 -5.27 7.11
N VAL A 178 10.77 -4.69 8.31
CA VAL A 178 9.59 -4.91 9.17
C VAL A 178 8.32 -4.38 8.51
N THR A 179 8.38 -3.21 7.88
CA THR A 179 7.27 -2.63 7.10
C THR A 179 6.81 -3.59 6.00
N LEU A 180 7.74 -4.14 5.21
CA LEU A 180 7.42 -5.06 4.11
C LEU A 180 6.90 -6.41 4.62
N VAL A 181 7.51 -7.00 5.64
CA VAL A 181 7.06 -8.29 6.19
C VAL A 181 5.66 -8.17 6.81
N LEU A 182 5.42 -7.15 7.65
CA LEU A 182 4.11 -6.94 8.28
C LEU A 182 3.01 -6.71 7.25
N SER A 183 3.27 -5.85 6.26
CA SER A 183 2.28 -5.53 5.22
C SER A 183 2.01 -6.72 4.30
N PHE A 184 3.06 -7.44 3.87
CA PHE A 184 2.91 -8.59 2.97
C PHE A 184 2.25 -9.78 3.65
N VAL A 185 2.69 -10.16 4.85
CA VAL A 185 2.06 -11.27 5.57
C VAL A 185 0.65 -10.90 6.00
N GLY A 186 0.44 -9.65 6.44
CA GLY A 186 -0.89 -9.16 6.78
C GLY A 186 -1.87 -9.23 5.61
N ILE A 187 -1.45 -8.89 4.37
CA ILE A 187 -2.32 -9.03 3.20
C ILE A 187 -2.49 -10.50 2.77
N ALA A 188 -1.44 -11.30 2.84
CA ALA A 188 -1.46 -12.72 2.48
C ALA A 188 -2.41 -13.54 3.38
N VAL A 189 -2.48 -13.19 4.68
CA VAL A 189 -3.39 -13.84 5.64
C VAL A 189 -4.80 -13.24 5.59
N SER A 190 -4.92 -11.92 5.44
CA SER A 190 -6.24 -11.26 5.44
C SER A 190 -7.07 -11.55 4.20
N LEU A 191 -6.47 -11.85 3.04
CA LEU A 191 -7.21 -12.23 1.83
C LEU A 191 -8.04 -13.52 2.01
N PRO A 192 -7.45 -14.69 2.35
CA PRO A 192 -8.22 -15.90 2.58
C PRO A 192 -9.18 -15.76 3.77
N LEU A 193 -8.76 -15.14 4.88
CA LEU A 193 -9.65 -14.91 6.02
C LEU A 193 -10.82 -14.00 5.65
N GLY A 194 -10.57 -12.94 4.88
CA GLY A 194 -11.60 -12.03 4.39
C GLY A 194 -12.61 -12.72 3.48
N ILE A 195 -12.15 -13.60 2.57
CA ILE A 195 -13.04 -14.42 1.74
C ILE A 195 -13.93 -15.31 2.62
N LEU A 196 -13.35 -16.02 3.59
CA LEU A 196 -14.10 -16.88 4.50
C LEU A 196 -15.14 -16.09 5.32
N LEU A 197 -14.76 -14.93 5.86
CA LEU A 197 -15.65 -14.05 6.62
C LEU A 197 -16.77 -13.48 5.73
N ALA A 198 -16.47 -13.09 4.49
CA ALA A 198 -17.46 -12.59 3.54
C ALA A 198 -18.49 -13.67 3.16
N LEU A 199 -18.03 -14.90 2.91
CA LEU A 199 -18.89 -16.06 2.64
C LEU A 199 -19.72 -16.42 3.88
N GLY A 200 -19.10 -16.44 5.07
CA GLY A 200 -19.76 -16.69 6.35
C GLY A 200 -20.88 -15.69 6.64
N ARG A 201 -20.66 -14.39 6.36
CA ARG A 201 -21.68 -13.34 6.47
C ARG A 201 -22.87 -13.54 5.51
N ARG A 202 -22.67 -14.22 4.37
CA ARG A 202 -23.73 -14.57 3.41
C ARG A 202 -24.37 -15.94 3.65
N SER A 203 -23.91 -16.69 4.65
CA SER A 203 -24.45 -18.00 4.97
C SER A 203 -25.91 -17.95 5.39
N THR A 204 -26.65 -19.03 5.12
CA THR A 204 -28.03 -19.24 5.59
C THR A 204 -28.05 -19.67 7.06
N MET A 205 -26.95 -20.18 7.60
CA MET A 205 -26.85 -20.60 9.00
C MET A 205 -26.77 -19.36 9.91
N PRO A 206 -27.76 -19.14 10.81
CA PRO A 206 -27.87 -17.90 11.56
C PRO A 206 -26.69 -17.66 12.50
N VAL A 207 -26.14 -18.71 13.11
CA VAL A 207 -25.00 -18.61 14.04
C VAL A 207 -23.73 -18.13 13.32
N ILE A 208 -23.37 -18.77 12.21
CA ILE A 208 -22.16 -18.39 11.44
C ILE A 208 -22.30 -16.98 10.88
N LYS A 209 -23.47 -16.65 10.34
CA LYS A 209 -23.77 -15.30 9.87
C LYS A 209 -23.62 -14.26 10.98
N MET A 210 -24.16 -14.53 12.17
CA MET A 210 -24.07 -13.63 13.32
C MET A 210 -22.62 -13.43 13.76
N LEU A 211 -21.86 -14.52 13.95
CA LEU A 211 -20.46 -14.44 14.38
C LEU A 211 -19.59 -13.67 13.39
N CYS A 212 -19.71 -13.97 12.09
CA CYS A 212 -18.97 -13.25 11.04
C CYS A 212 -19.36 -11.78 10.97
N THR A 213 -20.66 -11.47 11.04
CA THR A 213 -21.15 -10.08 11.03
C THR A 213 -20.63 -9.32 12.24
N PHE A 214 -20.75 -9.90 13.44
CA PHE A 214 -20.25 -9.27 14.66
C PHE A 214 -18.76 -8.99 14.59
N PHE A 215 -17.95 -9.98 14.19
CA PHE A 215 -16.51 -9.79 14.02
C PHE A 215 -16.20 -8.64 13.03
N ILE A 216 -16.81 -8.64 11.85
CA ILE A 216 -16.55 -7.62 10.82
C ILE A 216 -16.94 -6.23 11.30
N GLU A 217 -18.13 -6.06 11.88
CA GLU A 217 -18.62 -4.74 12.31
C GLU A 217 -17.84 -4.21 13.51
N VAL A 218 -17.51 -5.05 14.49
CA VAL A 218 -16.71 -4.64 15.66
C VAL A 218 -15.30 -4.24 15.26
N VAL A 219 -14.61 -5.07 14.48
CA VAL A 219 -13.22 -4.82 14.09
C VAL A 219 -13.10 -3.57 13.21
N ARG A 220 -14.07 -3.33 12.32
CA ARG A 220 -14.11 -2.10 11.52
C ARG A 220 -14.54 -0.86 12.31
N GLY A 221 -15.19 -1.05 13.45
CA GLY A 221 -15.62 0.03 14.35
C GLY A 221 -14.54 0.51 15.31
N ILE A 222 -13.45 -0.25 15.49
CA ILE A 222 -12.35 0.11 16.39
C ILE A 222 -11.11 0.60 15.61
N PRO A 223 -10.30 1.51 16.16
CA PRO A 223 -9.04 1.91 15.53
C PRO A 223 -7.97 0.81 15.56
N LEU A 224 -7.14 0.67 14.52
CA LEU A 224 -6.05 -0.33 14.52
C LEU A 224 -5.07 -0.13 15.70
N ILE A 225 -4.80 1.12 16.08
CA ILE A 225 -3.95 1.44 17.24
C ILE A 225 -4.43 0.76 18.53
N THR A 226 -5.75 0.69 18.76
CA THR A 226 -6.29 0.05 19.97
C THR A 226 -6.13 -1.46 19.92
N VAL A 227 -6.26 -2.07 18.73
CA VAL A 227 -5.99 -3.51 18.51
C VAL A 227 -4.53 -3.83 18.80
N LEU A 228 -3.61 -3.03 18.26
CA LEU A 228 -2.16 -3.21 18.48
C LEU A 228 -1.79 -3.07 19.95
N PHE A 229 -2.34 -2.06 20.62
CA PHE A 229 -2.12 -1.82 22.04
C PHE A 229 -2.71 -2.94 22.91
N MET A 230 -3.94 -3.38 22.62
CA MET A 230 -4.58 -4.50 23.30
C MET A 230 -3.75 -5.79 23.16
N ALA A 231 -3.34 -6.13 21.93
CA ALA A 231 -2.52 -7.32 21.68
C ALA A 231 -1.14 -7.23 22.34
N SER A 232 -0.51 -6.06 22.33
CA SER A 232 0.90 -5.92 22.76
C SER A 232 1.08 -5.63 24.25
N VAL A 233 0.13 -4.92 24.87
CA VAL A 233 0.26 -4.44 26.25
C VAL A 233 -0.74 -5.11 27.19
N MET A 234 -2.00 -5.26 26.77
CA MET A 234 -3.06 -5.79 27.65
C MET A 234 -3.11 -7.31 27.68
N LEU A 235 -3.01 -7.98 26.52
CA LEU A 235 -3.05 -9.44 26.43
C LEU A 235 -2.05 -10.14 27.37
N PRO A 236 -0.78 -9.70 27.50
CA PRO A 236 0.17 -10.28 28.45
C PRO A 236 -0.28 -10.26 29.91
N LEU A 237 -1.12 -9.30 30.31
CA LEU A 237 -1.63 -9.21 31.69
C LEU A 237 -2.63 -10.32 32.03
N PHE A 238 -3.24 -10.92 31.01
CA PHE A 238 -4.17 -12.04 31.16
C PHE A 238 -3.50 -13.41 30.96
N LEU A 239 -2.21 -13.44 30.57
CA LEU A 239 -1.48 -14.68 30.37
C LEU A 239 -0.81 -15.13 31.68
N PRO A 240 -0.69 -16.46 31.91
CA PRO A 240 0.04 -16.98 33.06
C PRO A 240 1.49 -16.48 33.09
N GLN A 241 2.05 -16.34 34.29
CA GLN A 241 3.45 -15.94 34.44
C GLN A 241 4.37 -16.90 33.69
N GLY A 242 5.28 -16.36 32.87
CA GLY A 242 6.20 -17.12 32.03
C GLY A 242 5.73 -17.35 30.58
N VAL A 243 4.44 -17.17 30.27
CA VAL A 243 3.95 -17.22 28.88
C VAL A 243 4.10 -15.85 28.24
N THR A 244 5.20 -15.65 27.52
CA THR A 244 5.43 -14.42 26.75
C THR A 244 5.38 -14.72 25.26
N PHE A 245 4.43 -14.09 24.57
CA PHE A 245 4.44 -14.08 23.11
C PHE A 245 5.26 -12.92 22.60
N ASP A 246 5.98 -13.18 21.53
CA ASP A 246 6.77 -12.19 20.84
C ASP A 246 5.91 -10.97 20.40
N LYS A 247 6.47 -9.76 20.49
CA LYS A 247 5.75 -8.52 20.13
C LYS A 247 5.44 -8.47 18.63
N PHE A 248 6.40 -8.90 17.79
CA PHE A 248 6.23 -8.91 16.34
C PHE A 248 5.14 -9.90 15.92
N LEU A 249 5.12 -11.10 16.51
CA LEU A 249 4.04 -12.07 16.25
C LEU A 249 2.65 -11.54 16.64
N ARG A 250 2.53 -10.89 17.79
CA ARG A 250 1.24 -10.32 18.24
C ARG A 250 0.78 -9.18 17.34
N ALA A 251 1.70 -8.32 16.90
CA ALA A 251 1.41 -7.29 15.91
C ALA A 251 0.95 -7.90 14.58
N LEU A 252 1.63 -8.93 14.07
CA LEU A 252 1.28 -9.65 12.85
C LEU A 252 -0.14 -10.21 12.90
N ILE A 253 -0.50 -10.86 14.01
CA ILE A 253 -1.84 -11.43 14.23
C ILE A 253 -2.90 -10.31 14.28
N GLY A 254 -2.66 -9.26 15.08
CA GLY A 254 -3.58 -8.14 15.22
C GLY A 254 -3.84 -7.43 13.89
N VAL A 255 -2.77 -7.14 13.14
CA VAL A 255 -2.84 -6.52 11.80
C VAL A 255 -3.58 -7.43 10.81
N SER A 256 -3.31 -8.74 10.82
CA SER A 256 -3.95 -9.70 9.92
C SER A 256 -5.46 -9.81 10.17
N PHE A 257 -5.88 -9.90 11.44
CA PHE A 257 -7.31 -9.92 11.79
C PHE A 257 -8.00 -8.61 11.45
N PHE A 258 -7.36 -7.48 11.76
CA PHE A 258 -7.89 -6.16 11.41
C PHE A 258 -8.11 -6.03 9.91
N ALA A 259 -7.06 -6.30 9.11
CA ALA A 259 -7.14 -6.26 7.67
C ALA A 259 -8.17 -7.26 7.09
N SER A 260 -8.36 -8.43 7.72
CA SER A 260 -9.33 -9.43 7.25
C SER A 260 -10.78 -8.93 7.30
N ALA A 261 -11.12 -8.07 8.27
CA ALA A 261 -12.46 -7.50 8.37
C ALA A 261 -12.74 -6.50 7.25
N TYR A 262 -11.76 -5.64 6.90
CA TYR A 262 -11.87 -4.74 5.76
C TYR A 262 -11.87 -5.52 4.43
N MET A 263 -11.05 -6.55 4.33
CA MET A 263 -10.99 -7.42 3.16
C MET A 263 -12.31 -8.18 2.95
N ALA A 264 -12.95 -8.64 4.03
CA ALA A 264 -14.27 -9.27 3.96
C ALA A 264 -15.31 -8.35 3.34
N GLU A 265 -15.27 -7.06 3.67
CA GLU A 265 -16.20 -6.08 3.10
C GLU A 265 -15.94 -5.82 1.61
N VAL A 266 -14.67 -5.73 1.22
CA VAL A 266 -14.26 -5.61 -0.18
C VAL A 266 -14.77 -6.81 -0.98
N VAL A 267 -14.50 -8.04 -0.52
CA VAL A 267 -14.97 -9.27 -1.18
C VAL A 267 -16.51 -9.34 -1.20
N ARG A 268 -17.18 -8.95 -0.13
CA ARG A 268 -18.65 -8.87 -0.06
C ARG A 268 -19.22 -7.93 -1.14
N GLY A 269 -18.61 -6.76 -1.33
CA GLY A 269 -18.97 -5.81 -2.39
C GLY A 269 -18.83 -6.43 -3.79
N GLY A 270 -17.75 -7.16 -4.04
CA GLY A 270 -17.54 -7.90 -5.29
C GLY A 270 -18.58 -8.98 -5.53
N LEU A 271 -18.91 -9.75 -4.49
CA LEU A 271 -19.93 -10.80 -4.57
C LEU A 271 -21.34 -10.26 -4.84
N GLN A 272 -21.63 -9.02 -4.45
CA GLN A 272 -22.90 -8.32 -4.75
C GLN A 272 -22.98 -7.76 -6.16
N ALA A 273 -21.83 -7.45 -6.77
CA ALA A 273 -21.77 -6.96 -8.14
C ALA A 273 -22.05 -8.06 -9.19
N ILE A 274 -21.97 -9.34 -8.79
CA ILE A 274 -22.29 -10.46 -9.68
C ILE A 274 -23.80 -10.58 -9.89
N GLY A 275 -24.23 -10.44 -11.15
CA GLY A 275 -25.64 -10.56 -11.54
C GLY A 275 -26.23 -11.94 -11.25
N LYS A 276 -27.54 -11.97 -10.94
CA LYS A 276 -28.28 -13.21 -10.59
C LYS A 276 -28.18 -14.31 -11.65
N GLY A 277 -28.11 -13.94 -12.94
CA GLY A 277 -28.01 -14.91 -14.04
C GLY A 277 -26.78 -15.83 -13.98
N GLN A 278 -25.66 -15.39 -13.38
CA GLN A 278 -24.50 -16.28 -13.16
C GLN A 278 -24.80 -17.37 -12.13
N TYR A 279 -25.60 -17.03 -11.11
CA TYR A 279 -26.03 -18.00 -10.10
C TYR A 279 -27.05 -18.97 -10.69
N GLU A 280 -28.07 -18.46 -11.37
CA GLU A 280 -29.15 -19.26 -11.98
C GLU A 280 -28.65 -20.16 -13.12
N GLY A 281 -27.70 -19.70 -13.92
CA GLY A 281 -27.07 -20.50 -14.97
C GLY A 281 -26.25 -21.66 -14.41
N ALA A 282 -25.51 -21.42 -13.31
CA ALA A 282 -24.80 -22.48 -12.61
C ALA A 282 -25.76 -23.50 -11.95
N ASP A 283 -26.88 -23.03 -11.42
CA ASP A 283 -27.94 -23.89 -10.86
C ASP A 283 -28.62 -24.74 -11.94
N SER A 284 -28.79 -24.20 -13.14
CA SER A 284 -29.33 -24.92 -14.31
C SER A 284 -28.40 -26.03 -14.81
N LEU A 285 -27.10 -25.92 -14.54
CA LEU A 285 -26.11 -26.97 -14.78
C LEU A 285 -26.01 -27.99 -13.64
N GLY A 286 -26.84 -27.86 -12.59
CA GLY A 286 -26.84 -28.76 -11.43
C GLY A 286 -25.60 -28.65 -10.54
N LEU A 287 -24.85 -27.52 -10.62
CA LEU A 287 -23.65 -27.34 -9.81
C LEU A 287 -24.00 -27.13 -8.34
N SER A 288 -23.31 -27.85 -7.45
CA SER A 288 -23.40 -27.61 -6.01
C SER A 288 -22.92 -26.20 -5.64
N TYR A 289 -23.31 -25.71 -4.46
CA TYR A 289 -22.90 -24.39 -3.96
C TYR A 289 -21.39 -24.16 -4.05
N TRP A 290 -20.59 -25.15 -3.63
CA TRP A 290 -19.13 -25.04 -3.62
C TRP A 290 -18.54 -25.06 -5.03
N GLN A 291 -19.10 -25.84 -5.95
CA GLN A 291 -18.70 -25.82 -7.36
C GLN A 291 -19.03 -24.46 -7.99
N LYS A 292 -20.27 -23.98 -7.82
CA LYS A 292 -20.71 -22.67 -8.30
C LYS A 292 -19.87 -21.53 -7.73
N MET A 293 -19.57 -21.57 -6.43
CA MET A 293 -18.78 -20.53 -5.78
C MET A 293 -17.34 -20.54 -6.27
N ASN A 294 -16.65 -21.69 -6.26
CA ASN A 294 -15.22 -21.76 -6.56
C ASN A 294 -14.92 -21.59 -8.06
N LEU A 295 -15.76 -22.12 -8.94
CA LEU A 295 -15.49 -22.16 -10.37
C LEU A 295 -16.04 -20.94 -11.12
N ILE A 296 -17.12 -20.33 -10.64
CA ILE A 296 -17.87 -19.31 -11.39
C ILE A 296 -17.91 -17.98 -10.63
N VAL A 297 -18.53 -17.95 -9.46
CA VAL A 297 -18.89 -16.70 -8.78
C VAL A 297 -17.68 -16.02 -8.14
N LEU A 298 -16.89 -16.74 -7.35
CA LEU A 298 -15.77 -16.16 -6.59
C LEU A 298 -14.65 -15.63 -7.50
N PRO A 299 -14.20 -16.34 -8.56
CA PRO A 299 -13.18 -15.78 -9.47
C PRO A 299 -13.62 -14.48 -10.14
N GLN A 300 -14.89 -14.38 -10.55
CA GLN A 300 -15.46 -13.16 -11.11
C GLN A 300 -15.54 -12.03 -10.08
N ALA A 301 -16.01 -12.32 -8.87
CA ALA A 301 -16.10 -11.34 -7.80
C ALA A 301 -14.73 -10.80 -7.40
N LEU A 302 -13.73 -11.68 -7.25
CA LEU A 302 -12.35 -11.29 -6.94
C LEU A 302 -11.74 -10.41 -8.03
N LYS A 303 -12.00 -10.72 -9.31
CA LYS A 303 -11.57 -9.89 -10.44
C LYS A 303 -12.13 -8.46 -10.35
N LEU A 304 -13.41 -8.30 -10.01
CA LEU A 304 -14.05 -6.98 -9.88
C LEU A 304 -13.48 -6.16 -8.72
N VAL A 305 -12.99 -6.79 -7.66
CA VAL A 305 -12.51 -6.10 -6.46
C VAL A 305 -11.01 -5.96 -6.35
N ILE A 306 -10.25 -6.29 -7.41
CA ILE A 306 -8.79 -6.07 -7.44
C ILE A 306 -8.42 -4.63 -7.02
N PRO A 307 -9.10 -3.55 -7.49
CA PRO A 307 -8.80 -2.21 -7.02
C PRO A 307 -9.01 -2.03 -5.52
N GLY A 308 -10.08 -2.64 -4.98
CA GLY A 308 -10.37 -2.64 -3.54
C GLY A 308 -9.31 -3.38 -2.73
N ILE A 309 -8.87 -4.55 -3.19
CA ILE A 309 -7.81 -5.36 -2.54
C ILE A 309 -6.51 -4.55 -2.48
N VAL A 310 -6.09 -3.95 -3.59
CA VAL A 310 -4.86 -3.14 -3.64
C VAL A 310 -4.99 -1.90 -2.76
N ASN A 311 -6.16 -1.26 -2.71
CA ASN A 311 -6.38 -0.12 -1.83
C ASN A 311 -6.28 -0.52 -0.33
N THR A 312 -6.83 -1.67 0.05
CA THR A 312 -6.64 -2.23 1.40
C THR A 312 -5.17 -2.51 1.68
N PHE A 313 -4.41 -3.04 0.71
CA PHE A 313 -2.97 -3.27 0.88
C PHE A 313 -2.18 -1.97 1.04
N ILE A 314 -2.48 -0.93 0.25
CA ILE A 314 -1.87 0.41 0.40
C ILE A 314 -2.19 1.00 1.78
N GLY A 315 -3.42 0.85 2.26
CA GLY A 315 -3.81 1.23 3.62
C GLY A 315 -2.96 0.50 4.66
N LEU A 316 -2.93 -0.83 4.58
CA LEU A 316 -2.18 -1.69 5.49
C LEU A 316 -0.68 -1.37 5.53
N PHE A 317 -0.08 -1.11 4.36
CA PHE A 317 1.33 -0.74 4.25
C PHE A 317 1.63 0.55 5.02
N LYS A 318 0.78 1.57 4.91
CA LYS A 318 0.92 2.81 5.71
C LYS A 318 0.65 2.55 7.18
N ASP A 319 -0.38 1.77 7.49
CA ASP A 319 -0.78 1.46 8.85
C ASP A 319 0.29 0.67 9.63
N THR A 320 1.23 0.01 8.94
CA THR A 320 2.40 -0.61 9.60
C THR A 320 3.20 0.38 10.44
N SER A 321 3.17 1.69 10.14
CA SER A 321 3.86 2.68 10.97
C SER A 321 3.27 2.83 12.37
N LEU A 322 2.04 2.38 12.61
CA LEU A 322 1.42 2.39 13.94
C LEU A 322 2.10 1.44 14.93
N VAL A 323 2.89 0.46 14.45
CA VAL A 323 3.65 -0.43 15.35
C VAL A 323 4.74 0.31 16.14
N SER A 324 5.11 1.53 15.75
CA SER A 324 6.00 2.38 16.54
C SER A 324 5.46 2.65 17.95
N ILE A 325 4.14 2.62 18.13
CA ILE A 325 3.45 2.91 19.39
C ILE A 325 3.65 1.78 20.42
N ILE A 326 3.85 0.55 19.96
CA ILE A 326 4.12 -0.62 20.81
C ILE A 326 5.63 -0.88 20.98
N GLY A 327 6.46 0.08 20.57
CA GLY A 327 7.92 0.02 20.71
C GLY A 327 8.63 -0.86 19.69
N MET A 328 8.01 -1.10 18.52
CA MET A 328 8.66 -1.75 17.37
C MET A 328 9.13 -0.68 16.37
N PHE A 329 10.27 -0.89 15.71
CA PHE A 329 10.82 0.12 14.80
C PHE A 329 10.60 -0.26 13.34
N ASP A 330 9.45 0.11 12.76
CA ASP A 330 9.25 0.08 11.31
C ASP A 330 10.16 1.12 10.59
N LEU A 331 9.98 1.33 9.28
CA LEU A 331 10.72 2.38 8.55
C LEU A 331 10.59 3.76 9.22
N LEU A 332 9.39 4.18 9.62
CA LEU A 332 9.22 5.48 10.28
C LEU A 332 9.86 5.48 11.67
N GLY A 333 9.66 4.41 12.44
CA GLY A 333 10.24 4.24 13.77
C GLY A 333 11.76 4.29 13.77
N ILE A 334 12.42 3.57 12.85
CA ILE A 334 13.89 3.53 12.81
C ILE A 334 14.49 4.87 12.36
N VAL A 335 13.81 5.60 11.48
CA VAL A 335 14.22 6.94 11.08
C VAL A 335 14.15 7.88 12.28
N ARG A 336 13.02 7.90 12.99
CA ARG A 336 12.84 8.72 14.21
C ARG A 336 13.85 8.37 15.31
N LEU A 337 14.16 7.09 15.47
CA LEU A 337 15.14 6.62 16.44
C LEU A 337 16.55 7.18 16.18
N ASN A 338 16.91 7.43 14.91
CA ASN A 338 18.22 7.97 14.55
C ASN A 338 18.31 9.50 14.69
N PHE A 339 17.24 10.20 15.06
CA PHE A 339 17.29 11.66 15.29
C PHE A 339 18.11 12.02 16.53
N SER A 340 18.19 11.11 17.49
CA SER A 340 18.95 11.27 18.73
C SER A 340 20.35 10.62 18.69
N ASP A 341 20.81 10.15 17.52
CA ASP A 341 22.18 9.64 17.38
C ASP A 341 23.18 10.79 17.56
N ALA A 342 24.01 10.72 18.60
CA ALA A 342 24.99 11.76 18.93
C ALA A 342 25.95 12.08 17.77
N ASN A 343 26.27 11.09 16.92
CA ASN A 343 27.19 11.27 15.79
C ASN A 343 26.56 12.06 14.63
N TRP A 344 25.22 12.13 14.56
CA TRP A 344 24.48 12.70 13.44
C TRP A 344 23.37 13.70 13.82
N ALA A 345 23.17 13.95 15.11
CA ALA A 345 22.18 14.89 15.61
C ALA A 345 22.49 16.31 15.15
N SER A 346 21.57 16.88 14.35
CA SER A 346 21.57 18.26 13.86
C SER A 346 20.14 18.75 13.71
N ALA A 347 19.93 20.06 13.56
CA ALA A 347 18.58 20.63 13.39
C ALA A 347 17.86 20.15 12.11
N VAL A 348 18.61 19.85 11.04
CA VAL A 348 18.06 19.43 9.73
C VAL A 348 17.88 17.91 9.60
N THR A 349 18.50 17.12 10.49
CA THR A 349 18.45 15.65 10.47
C THR A 349 17.01 15.10 10.53
N PRO A 350 16.11 15.58 11.43
CA PRO A 350 14.75 15.07 11.51
C PRO A 350 13.94 15.26 10.22
N ILE A 351 14.01 16.45 9.63
CA ILE A 351 13.26 16.79 8.41
C ILE A 351 13.78 15.95 7.24
N SER A 352 15.11 15.83 7.11
CA SER A 352 15.75 15.02 6.05
C SER A 352 15.34 13.55 6.13
N GLY A 353 15.35 12.97 7.33
CA GLY A 353 14.92 11.59 7.55
C GLY A 353 13.43 11.38 7.26
N LEU A 354 12.55 12.29 7.69
CA LEU A 354 11.11 12.20 7.43
C LEU A 354 10.78 12.34 5.94
N ILE A 355 11.46 13.22 5.21
CA ILE A 355 11.31 13.36 3.76
C ILE A 355 11.74 12.07 3.05
N PHE A 356 12.87 11.49 3.45
CA PHE A 356 13.30 10.19 2.93
C PHE A 356 12.24 9.10 3.19
N ALA A 357 11.78 8.93 4.43
CA ALA A 357 10.77 7.94 4.77
C ALA A 357 9.46 8.18 3.98
N GLY A 358 9.01 9.43 3.92
CA GLY A 358 7.82 9.84 3.16
C GLY A 358 7.94 9.54 1.66
N PHE A 359 9.11 9.79 1.07
CA PHE A 359 9.39 9.44 -0.32
C PHE A 359 9.35 7.93 -0.55
N ILE A 360 9.92 7.11 0.34
CA ILE A 360 9.83 5.65 0.26
C ILE A 360 8.37 5.19 0.36
N PHE A 361 7.61 5.67 1.35
CA PHE A 361 6.19 5.34 1.47
C PHE A 361 5.41 5.73 0.20
N TRP A 362 5.67 6.93 -0.33
CA TRP A 362 5.08 7.42 -1.57
C TRP A 362 5.43 6.53 -2.76
N LEU A 363 6.71 6.16 -2.93
CA LEU A 363 7.18 5.31 -4.02
C LEU A 363 6.44 3.98 -4.07
N PHE A 364 6.34 3.28 -2.93
CA PHE A 364 5.61 2.01 -2.83
C PHE A 364 4.11 2.19 -3.06
N CYS A 365 3.48 3.17 -2.41
CA CYS A 365 2.05 3.44 -2.56
C CYS A 365 1.68 3.83 -4.01
N PHE A 366 2.49 4.68 -4.63
CA PHE A 366 2.32 5.10 -6.02
C PHE A 366 2.52 3.93 -6.97
N GLY A 367 3.55 3.11 -6.77
CA GLY A 367 3.79 1.89 -7.56
C GLY A 367 2.60 0.93 -7.52
N MET A 368 2.12 0.61 -6.31
CA MET A 368 0.92 -0.23 -6.13
C MET A 368 -0.33 0.38 -6.77
N SER A 369 -0.56 1.68 -6.60
CA SER A 369 -1.70 2.39 -7.18
C SER A 369 -1.68 2.37 -8.72
N ARG A 370 -0.52 2.64 -9.33
CA ARG A 370 -0.34 2.59 -10.79
C ARG A 370 -0.53 1.18 -11.33
N TYR A 371 -0.01 0.19 -10.63
CA TYR A 371 -0.20 -1.21 -10.98
C TYR A 371 -1.68 -1.63 -10.92
N SER A 372 -2.41 -1.22 -9.90
CA SER A 372 -3.85 -1.44 -9.77
C SER A 372 -4.62 -0.91 -10.99
N GLY A 373 -4.39 0.35 -11.38
CA GLY A 373 -5.04 0.94 -12.56
C GLY A 373 -4.57 0.35 -13.89
N PHE A 374 -3.38 -0.26 -13.94
CA PHE A 374 -2.96 -1.06 -15.09
C PHE A 374 -3.72 -2.40 -15.16
N MET A 375 -3.85 -3.11 -14.03
CA MET A 375 -4.63 -4.35 -13.94
C MET A 375 -6.11 -4.16 -14.25
N GLU A 376 -6.71 -3.10 -13.76
CA GLU A 376 -8.10 -2.76 -14.07
C GLU A 376 -8.33 -2.67 -15.58
N ARG A 377 -7.46 -1.95 -16.30
CA ARG A 377 -7.55 -1.81 -17.77
C ARG A 377 -7.29 -3.12 -18.53
N VAL A 378 -6.42 -3.98 -18.02
CA VAL A 378 -6.11 -5.28 -18.65
C VAL A 378 -7.25 -6.28 -18.44
N LEU A 379 -7.92 -6.20 -17.29
CA LEU A 379 -8.97 -7.13 -16.89
C LEU A 379 -10.36 -6.63 -17.30
N ASP A 380 -10.51 -5.37 -17.69
CA ASP A 380 -11.74 -4.82 -18.22
C ASP A 380 -12.17 -5.59 -19.48
N THR A 381 -13.18 -6.43 -19.30
CA THR A 381 -13.86 -7.18 -20.37
C THR A 381 -15.24 -6.59 -20.66
N SER A 382 -15.52 -5.37 -20.16
CA SER A 382 -16.77 -4.71 -20.48
C SER A 382 -16.81 -4.42 -21.98
N HIS A 383 -17.85 -4.91 -22.65
CA HIS A 383 -18.12 -4.51 -24.02
C HIS A 383 -18.40 -3.00 -23.99
N LYS A 384 -17.50 -2.20 -24.57
CA LYS A 384 -17.79 -0.81 -24.93
C LYS A 384 -19.00 -0.86 -25.85
N ARG A 385 -20.18 -0.59 -25.29
CA ARG A 385 -21.43 -0.47 -26.03
C ARG A 385 -21.48 0.84 -26.79
#